data_AF-A0A7M2C9S9-F1
#
_entry.id   AF-A0A7M2C9S9-F1
#
_cell.length_a   1.000
_cell.length_b   1.000
_cell.length_c   1.000
_cell.angle_alpha   90.00
_cell.angle_beta   90.00
_cell.angle_gamma   90.00
#
_symmetry.space_group_name_H-M   'P 1'
#
loop_
_entity.id
_entity.type
_entity.pdbx_description
1 polymer ?
#
loop_
_entity_poly.entity_id
_entity_poly.type
_entity_poly.pdbx_seq_one_letter_code
_entity_poly.pdbx_strand_id
1 'polypeptide(L)'
;MSVEPLEADPSPRMNVSGSSAGALLRLLGYAVDGYSVSGSDTAGNVLGRIQAAHAANTDGSGYVAARLAELHSIAEFSAARGRDVQWA
;
A
#
# COMPACT_ATOMS: atom_id res chain seq x y z
N MET A 1 10.62 34.14 11.63
CA MET A 1 9.80 33.32 10.70
C MET A 1 10.36 31.92 10.79
N SER A 2 9.82 31.12 11.71
CA SER A 2 10.33 29.77 11.97
C SER A 2 9.77 28.85 10.91
N VAL A 3 10.65 28.32 10.06
CA VAL A 3 10.29 27.25 9.13
C VAL A 3 10.30 25.99 9.97
N GLU A 4 9.13 25.61 10.49
CA GLU A 4 8.99 24.32 11.14
C GLU A 4 9.31 23.25 10.09
N PRO A 5 10.21 22.29 10.38
CA PRO A 5 10.38 21.14 9.51
C PRO A 5 9.01 20.48 9.41
N LEU A 6 8.52 20.29 8.18
CA LEU A 6 7.32 19.51 7.87
C LEU A 6 7.42 18.23 8.71
N GLU A 7 6.71 18.20 9.84
CA GLU A 7 6.79 17.09 10.78
C GLU A 7 6.61 15.82 9.98
N ALA A 8 7.60 14.92 10.13
CA ALA A 8 7.68 13.61 9.54
C ALA A 8 6.28 13.08 9.24
N ASP A 9 5.92 13.04 7.95
CA ASP A 9 4.57 12.76 7.50
C ASP A 9 4.03 11.54 8.28
N PRO A 10 3.07 11.72 9.22
CA PRO A 10 2.63 10.64 10.10
C PRO A 10 1.74 9.65 9.35
N SER A 11 1.66 9.77 8.01
CA SER A 11 1.08 8.75 7.16
C SER A 11 1.84 7.44 7.39
N PRO A 12 1.16 6.36 7.80
CA PRO A 12 1.78 5.06 7.89
C PRO A 12 2.34 4.72 6.52
N ARG A 13 3.67 4.71 6.42
CA ARG A 13 4.36 4.26 5.22
C ARG A 13 4.36 2.76 5.24
N MET A 14 3.83 2.16 4.19
CA MET A 14 3.98 0.71 4.05
C MET A 14 5.41 0.44 3.58
N ASN A 15 6.27 0.05 4.50
CA ASN A 15 7.61 -0.43 4.15
C ASN A 15 7.47 -1.87 3.68
N VAL A 16 7.41 -2.06 2.35
CA VAL A 16 7.29 -3.37 1.73
C VAL A 16 8.62 -3.64 1.07
N SER A 17 9.52 -4.26 1.82
CA SER A 17 10.84 -4.60 1.29
C SER A 17 10.85 -6.01 0.68
N GLY A 18 11.59 -6.15 -0.42
CA GLY A 18 11.94 -7.44 -1.03
C GLY A 18 10.95 -7.97 -2.09
N SER A 19 11.09 -9.24 -2.43
CA SER A 19 10.35 -9.91 -3.51
C SER A 19 8.84 -10.02 -3.25
N SER A 20 8.42 -10.09 -1.99
CA SER A 20 7.01 -10.14 -1.61
C SER A 20 6.27 -8.82 -1.89
N ALA A 21 6.98 -7.69 -1.81
CA ALA A 21 6.43 -6.36 -2.12
C ALA A 21 6.03 -6.24 -3.59
N GLY A 22 6.93 -6.65 -4.48
CA GLY A 22 6.67 -6.66 -5.91
C GLY A 22 5.52 -7.60 -6.29
N ALA A 23 5.40 -8.75 -5.63
CA ALA A 23 4.29 -9.67 -5.84
C ALA A 23 2.94 -9.08 -5.40
N LEU A 24 2.89 -8.43 -4.24
CA LEU A 24 1.69 -7.75 -3.75
C LEU A 24 1.30 -6.56 -4.63
N LEU A 25 2.26 -5.74 -5.03
CA LEU A 25 1.99 -4.58 -5.88
C LEU A 25 1.56 -5.00 -7.28
N ARG A 26 2.13 -6.05 -7.86
CA ARG A 26 1.61 -6.67 -9.10
C ARG A 26 0.19 -7.20 -8.93
N LEU A 27 -0.13 -7.84 -7.80
CA LEU A 27 -1.48 -8.32 -7.50
C LEU A 27 -2.49 -7.15 -7.43
N LEU A 28 -2.07 -6.02 -6.85
CA LEU A 28 -2.84 -4.78 -6.83
C LEU A 28 -2.88 -4.09 -8.21
N GLY A 29 -2.17 -4.60 -9.22
CA GLY A 29 -2.13 -4.07 -10.58
C GLY A 29 -1.20 -2.86 -10.75
N TYR A 30 -0.22 -2.68 -9.87
CA TYR A 30 0.85 -1.70 -10.06
C TYR A 30 1.96 -2.29 -10.92
N ALA A 31 2.52 -1.45 -11.80
CA ALA A 31 3.72 -1.79 -12.54
C ALA A 31 4.91 -1.84 -11.56
N VAL A 32 5.68 -2.91 -11.64
CA VAL A 32 6.86 -3.13 -10.81
C VAL A 32 8.05 -3.26 -11.75
N ASP A 33 8.81 -2.17 -11.90
CA ASP A 33 10.00 -2.11 -12.74
C ASP A 33 11.25 -2.45 -11.93
N GLY A 34 11.69 -3.71 -12.03
CA GLY A 34 12.96 -4.17 -11.44
C GLY A 34 12.91 -4.42 -9.93
N TYR A 35 13.97 -4.00 -9.22
CA TYR A 35 14.21 -4.29 -7.80
C TYR A 35 13.73 -3.20 -6.84
N SER A 36 13.42 -2.01 -7.35
CA SER A 36 12.91 -0.89 -6.53
C SER A 36 11.42 -0.74 -6.78
N VAL A 37 10.64 -0.98 -5.74
CA VAL A 37 9.18 -0.84 -5.80
C VAL A 37 8.78 0.30 -4.88
N SER A 38 8.97 1.53 -5.35
CA SER A 38 8.51 2.73 -4.66
C SER A 38 7.45 3.45 -5.47
N GLY A 39 6.49 4.04 -4.79
CA GLY A 39 5.38 4.72 -5.43
C GLY A 39 4.36 5.26 -4.42
N SER A 40 3.39 5.97 -4.96
CA SER A 40 2.26 6.48 -4.19
C SER A 40 1.00 6.45 -5.04
N ASP A 41 -0.13 6.13 -4.42
CA ASP A 41 -1.46 6.28 -5.02
C ASP A 41 -2.44 6.72 -3.94
N THR A 42 -3.57 7.27 -4.36
CA THR A 42 -4.63 7.70 -3.46
C THR A 42 -5.16 6.51 -2.67
N ALA A 43 -5.46 6.73 -1.40
CA ALA A 43 -5.97 5.67 -0.53
C ALA A 43 -7.25 5.01 -1.08
N GLY A 44 -8.12 5.78 -1.73
CA GLY A 44 -9.33 5.25 -2.39
C GLY A 44 -9.02 4.27 -3.53
N ASN A 45 -8.05 4.60 -4.40
CA ASN A 45 -7.61 3.70 -5.47
C ASN A 45 -6.99 2.42 -4.91
N VAL A 46 -6.17 2.56 -3.85
CA VAL A 46 -5.53 1.44 -3.17
C VAL A 46 -6.57 0.51 -2.55
N LEU A 47 -7.59 1.04 -1.87
CA LEU A 47 -8.71 0.27 -1.32
C LEU A 47 -9.47 -0.50 -2.41
N GLY A 48 -9.78 0.17 -3.53
CA GLY A 48 -10.44 -0.48 -4.67
C GLY A 48 -9.61 -1.62 -5.25
N ARG A 49 -8.29 -1.45 -5.37
CA ARG A 49 -7.36 -2.49 -5.83
C ARG A 49 -7.24 -3.64 -4.83
N ILE A 50 -7.23 -3.37 -3.52
CA ILE A 50 -7.20 -4.40 -2.47
C ILE A 50 -8.48 -5.24 -2.51
N GLN A 51 -9.64 -4.62 -2.67
CA GLN A 51 -10.91 -5.34 -2.83
C GLN A 51 -10.91 -6.23 -4.07
N ALA A 52 -10.42 -5.71 -5.21
CA ALA A 52 -10.26 -6.50 -6.42
C ALA A 52 -9.27 -7.66 -6.24
N ALA A 53 -8.16 -7.44 -5.52
CA ALA A 53 -7.19 -8.48 -5.20
C ALA A 53 -7.77 -9.56 -4.27
N HIS A 54 -8.60 -9.20 -3.30
CA HIS A 54 -9.34 -10.16 -2.47
C HIS A 54 -10.32 -11.00 -3.30
N ALA A 55 -11.01 -10.38 -4.25
CA ALA A 55 -11.93 -11.10 -5.15
C ALA A 55 -11.19 -12.04 -6.12
N ALA A 56 -10.01 -11.63 -6.59
CA ALA A 56 -9.19 -12.42 -7.50
C ALA A 56 -8.38 -13.52 -6.80
N ASN A 57 -8.06 -13.35 -5.51
CA ASN A 57 -7.31 -14.31 -4.71
C ASN A 57 -8.26 -15.27 -3.99
N THR A 58 -8.83 -16.22 -4.74
CA THR A 58 -9.68 -17.30 -4.22
C THR A 58 -8.93 -18.36 -3.42
N ASP A 59 -7.59 -18.34 -3.41
CA ASP A 59 -6.79 -19.44 -2.88
C ASP A 59 -6.47 -19.33 -1.38
N GLY A 60 -6.88 -18.24 -0.72
CA GLY A 60 -6.90 -18.13 0.75
C GLY A 60 -5.58 -18.43 1.46
N SER A 61 -4.44 -18.45 0.74
CA SER A 61 -3.16 -18.81 1.32
C SER A 61 -2.71 -17.70 2.28
N GLY A 62 -2.57 -18.07 3.55
CA GLY A 62 -2.59 -17.14 4.69
C GLY A 62 -1.57 -16.00 4.66
N TYR A 63 -0.51 -16.10 3.85
CA TYR A 63 0.46 -15.02 3.69
C TYR A 63 -0.09 -13.84 2.89
N VAL A 64 -0.70 -14.07 1.73
CA VAL A 64 -1.20 -12.98 0.87
C VAL A 64 -2.43 -12.33 1.50
N ALA A 65 -3.32 -13.15 2.08
CA ALA A 65 -4.49 -12.65 2.79
C ALA A 65 -4.11 -11.76 3.99
N ALA A 66 -3.13 -12.17 4.80
CA ALA A 66 -2.66 -11.35 5.92
C ALA A 66 -2.05 -10.02 5.46
N ARG A 67 -1.30 -10.02 4.35
CA ARG A 67 -0.71 -8.80 3.80
C ARG A 67 -1.72 -7.86 3.17
N LEU A 68 -2.75 -8.40 2.50
CA LEU A 68 -3.87 -7.60 2.01
C LEU A 68 -4.65 -6.96 3.16
N ALA A 69 -4.85 -7.66 4.28
CA ALA A 69 -5.51 -7.11 5.46
C ALA A 69 -4.69 -5.97 6.12
N GLU A 70 -3.36 -6.12 6.21
CA GLU A 70 -2.46 -5.07 6.69
C GLU A 70 -2.49 -3.84 5.77
N LEU A 71 -2.41 -4.05 4.46
CA LEU A 71 -2.58 -3.04 3.42
C LEU A 71 -3.91 -2.30 3.54
N HIS A 72 -4.99 -3.04 3.79
CA HIS A 72 -6.33 -2.50 3.95
C HIS A 72 -6.37 -1.52 5.12
N SER A 73 -5.84 -1.90 6.28
CA SER A 73 -5.79 -1.03 7.47
C SER A 73 -4.99 0.26 7.24
N ILE A 74 -3.86 0.17 6.54
CA ILE A 74 -3.05 1.35 6.17
C ILE A 74 -3.80 2.27 5.20
N ALA A 75 -4.47 1.69 4.21
CA ALA A 75 -5.23 2.44 3.23
C ALA A 75 -6.47 3.10 3.86
N GLU A 76 -7.20 2.43 4.75
CA GLU A 76 -8.30 3.02 5.52
C GLU A 76 -7.83 4.18 6.40
N PHE A 77 -6.71 4.00 7.11
CA PHE A 77 -6.14 5.06 7.94
C PHE A 77 -5.80 6.31 7.13
N SER A 78 -5.26 6.11 5.92
CA SER A 78 -4.86 7.17 5.00
C SER A 78 -6.09 7.84 4.37
N ALA A 79 -7.08 7.05 3.94
CA ALA A 79 -8.35 7.54 3.38
C ALA A 79 -9.12 8.41 4.37
N ALA A 80 -9.20 7.98 5.64
CA ALA A 80 -9.87 8.73 6.71
C ALA A 80 -9.24 10.13 6.95
N ARG A 81 -8.01 10.35 6.49
CA ARG A 81 -7.28 11.61 6.62
C ARG A 81 -7.11 12.36 5.30
N GLY A 82 -7.69 11.86 4.21
CA GLY A 82 -7.51 12.43 2.87
C GLY A 82 -6.06 12.37 2.39
N ARG A 83 -5.34 11.30 2.75
CA ARG A 83 -3.91 11.11 2.46
C ARG A 83 -3.69 9.99 1.46
N ASP A 84 -2.56 10.07 0.76
CA ASP A 84 -2.10 9.05 -0.16
C ASP A 84 -1.35 7.93 0.58
N VAL A 85 -1.39 6.73 0.02
CA VAL A 85 -0.60 5.60 0.50
C VAL A 85 0.72 5.61 -0.25
N GLN A 86 1.82 5.59 0.49
CA GLN A 86 3.18 5.51 -0.04
C GLN A 86 3.80 4.15 0.28
N TRP A 87 4.57 3.62 -0.67
CA TRP A 87 5.37 2.40 -0.51
C TRP A 87 6.79 2.60 -1.05
N ALA A 88 7.74 1.86 -0.49
CA ALA A 88 9.15 1.83 -0.88
C ALA A 88 9.80 0.50 -0.46
#